data_AF-A0A8D5U2Q7-F1
#
_entry.id   AF-A0A8D5U2Q7-F1
#
_cell.length_a   1.000
_cell.length_b   1.000
_cell.length_c   1.000
_cell.angle_alpha   90.00
_cell.angle_beta   90.00
_cell.angle_gamma   90.00
#
_symmetry.space_group_name_H-M   'P 1'
#
loop_
_entity.id
_entity.type
_entity.pdbx_description
1 polymer ?
#
loop_
_entity_poly.entity_id
_entity_poly.type
_entity_poly.pdbx_seq_one_letter_code
_entity_poly.pdbx_strand_id
1 'polypeptide(L)'
;MIDPLNCDIFKRSTDGRLLIEVQGIKIFLKQEQTFGMVHDLILKSTNYNLMCKIVCDERKGKVIMISCAGFKSDIVKIMIEESMKKAGLLYVS
;
A
#
# COMPACT_ATOMS: atom_id res chain seq x y z
N MET A 1 -4.69 -15.13 5.21
CA MET A 1 -4.87 -13.68 5.16
C MET A 1 -3.71 -13.10 4.39
N ILE A 2 -3.99 -12.44 3.28
CA ILE A 2 -2.95 -11.76 2.49
C ILE A 2 -2.47 -10.55 3.28
N ASP A 3 -1.16 -10.36 3.40
CA ASP A 3 -0.59 -9.11 3.92
C ASP A 3 0.00 -8.31 2.76
N PRO A 4 -0.76 -7.37 2.15
CA PRO A 4 -0.29 -6.56 1.04
C PRO A 4 0.82 -5.58 1.45
N LEU A 5 1.10 -5.43 2.75
CA LEU A 5 2.20 -4.62 3.26
C LEU A 5 3.51 -5.40 3.35
N ASN A 6 3.50 -6.72 3.13
CA ASN A 6 4.70 -7.54 3.08
C ASN A 6 5.36 -7.47 1.69
N CYS A 7 5.83 -6.27 1.32
CA CYS A 7 6.59 -6.03 0.10
C CYS A 7 7.71 -5.01 0.34
N ASP A 8 8.64 -4.89 -0.60
CA ASP A 8 9.93 -4.19 -0.43
C ASP A 8 9.81 -2.67 -0.23
N ILE A 9 8.66 -2.07 -0.57
CA ILE A 9 8.43 -0.63 -0.43
C ILE A 9 8.08 -0.21 0.99
N PHE A 10 7.41 -1.07 1.76
CA PHE A 10 6.92 -0.73 3.09
C PHE A 10 7.94 -1.12 4.15
N LYS A 11 8.42 -0.13 4.89
CA LYS A 11 9.29 -0.32 6.05
C LYS A 11 8.47 -0.14 7.33
N ARG A 12 8.81 -0.87 8.38
CA ARG A 12 8.29 -0.61 9.73
C ARG A 12 9.35 0.11 10.54
N SER A 13 8.99 1.28 11.05
CA SER A 13 9.79 2.01 12.02
C SER A 13 9.79 1.29 13.38
N THR A 14 10.74 1.61 14.26
CA THR A 14 10.88 0.99 15.59
C THR A 14 9.66 1.23 16.50
N ASP A 15 8.89 2.26 16.22
CA ASP A 15 7.62 2.61 16.87
C ASP A 15 6.39 1.94 16.21
N GLY A 16 6.62 1.01 15.29
CA GLY A 16 5.57 0.25 14.60
C GLY A 16 4.87 1.01 13.47
N ARG A 17 5.24 2.27 13.20
CA ARG A 17 4.65 3.04 12.08
C ARG A 17 5.15 2.53 10.74
N LEU A 18 4.24 2.49 9.76
CA LEU A 18 4.57 2.15 8.39
C LEU A 18 5.23 3.36 7.71
N LEU A 19 6.25 3.11 6.89
CA LEU A 19 7.06 4.13 6.22
C LEU A 19 7.27 3.72 4.77
N ILE A 20 7.12 4.68 3.85
CA ILE A 20 7.64 4.60 2.48
C ILE A 20 8.61 5.75 2.23
N GLU A 21 9.57 5.52 1.35
CA GLU A 21 10.54 6.53 0.94
C GLU A 21 10.40 6.80 -0.55
N VAL A 22 10.12 8.05 -0.92
CA VAL A 22 9.84 8.46 -2.30
C VAL A 22 10.78 9.59 -2.67
N GLN A 23 11.75 9.30 -3.54
CA GLN A 23 12.76 10.29 -3.99
C GLN A 23 13.46 11.00 -2.82
N GLY A 24 13.86 10.24 -1.79
CA GLY A 24 14.52 10.74 -0.59
C GLY A 24 13.59 11.35 0.47
N ILE A 25 12.27 11.37 0.23
CA ILE A 25 11.26 11.90 1.16
C ILE A 25 10.63 10.76 1.95
N LYS A 26 10.66 10.86 3.28
CA LYS A 26 10.06 9.89 4.20
C LYS A 26 8.58 10.20 4.43
N ILE A 27 7.70 9.26 4.10
CA ILE A 27 6.26 9.38 4.26
C ILE A 27 5.81 8.34 5.29
N PHE A 28 5.28 8.81 6.41
CA PHE A 28 4.77 7.95 7.48
C PHE A 28 3.29 7.68 7.25
N LEU A 29 2.89 6.42 7.34
CA LEU A 29 1.56 5.95 6.99
C LEU A 29 0.88 5.33 8.22
N LYS A 30 -0.39 5.67 8.41
CA LYS A 30 -1.34 4.93 9.25
C LYS A 30 -2.17 4.02 8.38
N GLN A 31 -2.39 2.81 8.86
CA GLN A 31 -3.21 1.80 8.19
C GLN A 31 -4.60 1.74 8.83
N GLU A 32 -5.63 1.63 8.00
CA GLU A 32 -7.00 1.30 8.38
C GLU A 32 -7.45 0.17 7.46
N GLN A 33 -8.05 -0.89 7.99
CA GLN A 33 -8.46 -2.06 7.21
C GLN A 33 -9.93 -2.40 7.50
N THR A 34 -10.69 -2.73 6.46
CA THR A 34 -12.02 -3.33 6.59
C THR A 34 -11.91 -4.86 6.59
N PHE A 35 -12.91 -5.56 7.13
CA PHE A 35 -12.92 -7.01 7.14
C PHE A 35 -13.97 -7.53 6.16
N GLY A 36 -13.62 -8.55 5.36
CA GLY A 36 -14.51 -9.14 4.37
C GLY A 36 -13.79 -10.00 3.33
N MET A 37 -14.56 -10.66 2.47
CA MET A 37 -14.02 -11.44 1.33
C MET A 37 -13.26 -10.54 0.33
N VAL A 38 -13.78 -9.33 0.15
CA VAL A 38 -13.05 -8.22 -0.45
C VAL A 38 -12.85 -7.22 0.68
N HIS A 39 -11.61 -6.81 0.89
CA HIS A 39 -11.30 -5.82 1.92
C HIS A 39 -10.51 -4.65 1.35
N ASP A 40 -10.69 -3.52 2.00
CA ASP A 40 -9.99 -2.28 1.71
C ASP A 40 -8.89 -2.09 2.76
N LEU A 41 -7.67 -1.88 2.29
CA LEU A 41 -6.56 -1.36 3.08
C LEU A 41 -6.34 0.11 2.70
N ILE A 42 -6.57 1.00 3.65
CA ILE A 42 -6.40 2.44 3.48
C ILE A 42 -5.12 2.87 4.21
N LEU A 43 -4.20 3.48 3.46
CA LEU A 43 -2.95 4.04 3.95
C LEU A 43 -3.03 5.56 3.91
N LYS A 44 -3.13 6.19 5.09
CA LYS A 44 -3.17 7.66 5.23
C LYS A 44 -1.82 8.15 5.71
N SER A 45 -1.25 9.13 4.99
CA SER A 45 -0.04 9.79 5.44
C SER A 45 -0.30 10.66 6.67
N THR A 46 0.64 10.65 7.61
CA THR A 46 0.58 11.48 8.81
C THR A 46 1.35 12.79 8.68
N ASN A 47 2.18 12.93 7.64
CA ASN A 47 3.05 14.10 7.44
C ASN A 47 2.89 14.77 6.06
N TYR A 48 2.06 14.20 5.18
CA TYR A 48 1.70 14.79 3.89
C TYR A 48 0.21 14.54 3.60
N ASN A 49 -0.39 15.35 2.73
CA ASN A 49 -1.72 15.07 2.20
C ASN A 49 -1.62 13.96 1.14
N LEU A 50 -1.48 12.71 1.58
CA LEU A 50 -1.44 11.52 0.73
C LEU A 50 -2.34 10.45 1.33
N MET A 51 -3.17 9.85 0.50
CA MET A 51 -3.97 8.67 0.84
C MET A 51 -3.84 7.65 -0.28
N CYS A 52 -3.61 6.39 0.08
CA CYS A 52 -3.69 5.27 -0.84
C CYS A 52 -4.74 4.27 -0.37
N LYS A 53 -5.51 3.71 -1.31
CA LYS A 53 -6.46 2.63 -1.09
C LYS A 53 -6.01 1.43 -1.91
N ILE A 54 -5.87 0.29 -1.25
CA ILE A 54 -5.54 -1.00 -1.83
C ILE A 54 -6.73 -1.93 -1.59
N VAL A 55 -7.27 -2.52 -2.65
CA VAL A 55 -8.41 -3.44 -2.57
C VAL A 55 -7.93 -4.85 -2.84
N CYS A 56 -8.20 -5.75 -1.91
CA CYS A 56 -7.74 -7.13 -1.94
C CYS A 56 -8.92 -8.10 -2.02
N ASP A 57 -8.79 -9.17 -2.82
CA ASP A 57 -9.67 -10.35 -2.78
C ASP A 57 -8.96 -11.45 -1.97
N GLU A 58 -9.46 -11.72 -0.77
CA GLU A 58 -8.92 -12.77 0.11
C GLU A 58 -9.03 -14.16 -0.51
N ARG A 59 -10.08 -14.43 -1.30
CA ARG A 59 -10.32 -15.76 -1.88
C ARG A 59 -9.23 -16.15 -2.87
N LYS A 60 -8.67 -15.15 -3.54
CA LYS A 60 -7.62 -15.32 -4.55
C LYS A 60 -6.24 -14.96 -4.02
N GLY A 61 -6.15 -14.31 -2.86
CA GLY A 61 -4.91 -13.75 -2.35
C GLY A 61 -4.31 -12.73 -3.32
N LYS A 62 -5.15 -11.89 -3.91
CA LYS A 62 -4.74 -10.92 -4.94
C LYS A 62 -5.22 -9.50 -4.66
N VAL A 63 -4.42 -8.53 -5.06
CA VAL A 63 -4.78 -7.12 -5.12
C VAL A 63 -5.50 -6.85 -6.44
N ILE A 64 -6.68 -6.26 -6.36
CA ILE A 64 -7.56 -5.95 -7.49
C ILE A 64 -7.40 -4.51 -7.95
N MET A 65 -7.18 -3.59 -7.01
CA MET A 65 -7.10 -2.16 -7.31
C MET A 65 -6.15 -1.46 -6.34
N ILE A 66 -5.35 -0.55 -6.88
CA ILE A 66 -4.56 0.41 -6.12
C ILE A 66 -4.92 1.80 -6.62
N SER A 67 -5.30 2.68 -5.71
CA SER A 67 -5.49 4.10 -6.00
C SER A 67 -4.75 4.94 -4.97
N CYS A 68 -4.15 6.03 -5.40
CA CYS A 68 -3.52 7.01 -4.51
C CYS A 68 -3.96 8.41 -4.93
N ALA A 69 -4.07 9.31 -3.96
CA ALA A 69 -4.43 10.70 -4.18
C ALA A 69 -3.59 11.62 -3.29
N GLY A 70 -3.21 12.78 -3.83
CA GLY A 70 -2.46 13.81 -3.12
C GLY A 70 -0.97 13.82 -3.44
N PHE A 71 -0.12 14.01 -2.43
CA PHE A 71 1.31 14.26 -2.60
C PHE A 71 2.02 13.15 -3.38
N LYS A 72 2.53 13.50 -4.58
CA LYS A 72 3.23 12.57 -5.49
C LYS A 72 2.48 11.25 -5.71
N SER A 73 1.15 11.30 -5.73
CA SER A 73 0.29 10.12 -5.74
C SER A 73 0.59 9.16 -6.89
N ASP A 74 0.90 9.67 -8.07
CA ASP A 74 1.19 8.84 -9.25
C ASP A 74 2.48 8.04 -9.07
N ILE A 75 3.53 8.67 -8.54
CA ILE A 75 4.81 8.02 -8.26
C ILE A 75 4.62 6.97 -7.16
N VAL A 76 3.95 7.35 -6.07
CA VAL A 76 3.65 6.42 -4.96
C VAL A 76 2.87 5.22 -5.47
N LYS A 77 1.83 5.45 -6.28
CA LYS A 77 1.01 4.39 -6.86
C LYS A 77 1.85 3.42 -7.69
N ILE A 78 2.66 3.93 -8.62
CA ILE A 78 3.53 3.11 -9.46
C ILE A 78 4.49 2.27 -8.60
N MET A 79 5.11 2.87 -7.58
CA MET A 79 6.02 2.15 -6.70
C MET A 79 5.31 1.01 -5.94
N ILE A 80 4.10 1.25 -5.43
CA ILE A 80 3.30 0.22 -4.75
C ILE A 80 2.91 -0.89 -5.74
N GLU A 81 2.44 -0.53 -6.94
CA GLU A 81 2.08 -1.47 -7.99
C GLU A 81 3.26 -2.37 -8.38
N GLU A 82 4.44 -1.79 -8.64
CA GLU A 82 5.64 -2.54 -8.98
C GLU A 82 6.08 -3.48 -7.85
N SER A 83 6.03 -3.00 -6.61
CA SER A 83 6.37 -3.79 -5.41
C SER A 83 5.44 -4.99 -5.25
N MET A 84 4.13 -4.77 -5.39
CA MET A 84 3.12 -5.84 -5.32
C MET A 84 3.20 -6.79 -6.51
N LYS A 85 3.57 -6.31 -7.70
CA LYS A 85 3.85 -7.16 -8.86
C LYS A 85 5.00 -8.13 -8.58
N LYS A 86 6.12 -7.62 -8.05
CA LYS A 86 7.30 -8.43 -7.68
C LYS A 86 6.96 -9.47 -6.60
N ALA A 87 6.12 -9.10 -5.64
CA ALA A 87 5.62 -10.00 -4.60
C ALA A 87 4.58 -11.02 -5.10
N GLY A 88 4.17 -10.96 -6.39
CA GLY A 88 3.17 -11.85 -6.94
C GLY A 88 1.74 -11.59 -6.44
N LEU A 89 1.47 -10.41 -5.89
CA LEU A 89 0.18 -10.05 -5.29
C LEU A 89 -0.80 -9.47 -6.32
N LEU A 90 -0.32 -8.94 -7.45
CA LEU A 90 -1.18 -8.49 -8.54
C LEU A 90 -1.65 -9.67 -9.40
N TYR A 91 -2.78 -9.47 -10.08
CA TYR A 91 -3.13 -10.30 -11.23
C TYR A 91 -2.06 -10.09 -12.29
N VAL A 92 -1.40 -11.17 -12.70
CA VAL A 92 -0.42 -11.13 -13.77
C VAL A 92 -1.20 -10.76 -15.04
N SER A 93 -0.88 -9.62 -15.64
CA SER A 93 -1.26 -9.32 -17.02
C SER A 93 -0.33 -10.05 -17.97
#